data_AF-K2EH55-F1
#
_entry.id   AF-K2EH55-F1
#
_cell.length_a   1.000
_cell.length_b   1.000
_cell.length_c   1.000
_cell.angle_alpha   90.00
_cell.angle_beta   90.00
_cell.angle_gamma   90.00
#
_symmetry.space_group_name_H-M   'P 1'
#
loop_
_entity.id
_entity.type
_entity.pdbx_description
1 polymer ?
#
loop_
_entity_poly.entity_id
_entity_poly.type
_entity_poly.pdbx_seq_one_letter_code
_entity_poly.pdbx_strand_id
1 'polypeptide(L)' 'MTNRQIDIKTTKQVRIDYGWHRLLKIRAVEDGKTIKEVLEELLSKYLEVKNV' A
#
# COMPACT_ATOMS: atom_id res chain seq x y z
N MET A 1 33.37 -16.74 3.02
CA MET A 1 32.45 -15.87 3.79
C MET A 1 31.12 -15.81 3.06
N THR A 2 30.08 -16.45 3.58
CA THR A 2 28.73 -16.43 3.01
C THR A 2 28.04 -15.15 3.48
N ASN A 3 27.97 -14.14 2.61
CA ASN A 3 27.25 -12.91 2.86
C ASN A 3 25.73 -13.20 2.81
N ARG A 4 25.18 -13.72 3.92
CA ARG A 4 23.72 -13.83 4.13
C ARG A 4 23.21 -12.44 4.51
N GLN A 5 23.16 -11.53 3.55
CA GLN A 5 22.32 -10.35 3.67
C GLN A 5 20.89 -10.87 3.60
N ILE A 6 20.37 -11.31 4.75
CA ILE A 6 18.96 -11.62 4.93
C ILE A 6 18.27 -10.30 4.65
N ASP A 7 17.66 -10.21 3.48
CA ASP A 7 16.98 -9.05 2.97
C ASP A 7 15.72 -8.83 3.83
N ILE A 8 15.87 -8.23 5.01
CA ILE A 8 14.75 -7.85 5.90
C ILE A 8 14.07 -6.60 5.30
N LYS A 9 13.65 -6.67 4.04
CA LYS A 9 12.89 -5.59 3.43
C LYS A 9 11.46 -5.66 3.95
N THR A 10 11.10 -4.67 4.76
CA THR A 10 9.73 -4.40 5.19
C THR A 10 8.86 -3.91 4.04
N THR A 11 9.49 -3.35 2.99
CA THR A 11 8.81 -2.94 1.77
C THR A 11 8.23 -4.12 1.02
N LYS A 12 6.91 -4.11 0.84
CA LYS A 12 6.20 -5.05 -0.03
C LYS A 12 5.84 -4.37 -1.34
N GLN A 13 6.08 -5.04 -2.46
CA GLN A 13 5.58 -4.60 -3.76
C GLN A 13 4.15 -5.10 -3.93
N VAL A 14 3.22 -4.19 -4.22
CA VAL A 14 1.82 -4.52 -4.48
C VAL A 14 1.52 -4.29 -5.96
N ARG A 15 1.02 -5.33 -6.63
CA ARG A 15 0.57 -5.20 -8.02
C ARG A 15 -0.87 -4.74 -8.02
N ILE A 16 -1.11 -3.59 -8.65
CA ILE A 16 -2.42 -2.96 -8.76
C ILE A 16 -2.66 -2.74 -10.25
N ASP A 17 -3.86 -3.06 -10.72
CA ASP A 17 -4.24 -2.76 -12.10
C ASP A 17 -4.16 -1.24 -12.38
N TYR A 18 -3.88 -0.91 -13.64
CA TYR A 18 -3.63 0.47 -14.05
C TYR A 18 -4.78 1.42 -13.71
N GLY A 19 -6.04 1.00 -13.92
CA GLY A 19 -7.21 1.83 -13.66
C GLY A 19 -7.32 2.18 -12.19
N TRP A 20 -7.16 1.18 -11.32
CA TRP A 20 -7.20 1.36 -9.87
C TRP A 20 -6.02 2.21 -9.36
N HIS A 21 -4.82 2.00 -9.90
CA HIS A 21 -3.66 2.81 -9.53
C HIS A 21 -3.83 4.28 -9.94
N ARG A 22 -4.47 4.56 -11.09
CA ARG A 22 -4.80 5.92 -11.51
C ARG A 22 -5.80 6.58 -10.55
N LEU A 23 -6.83 5.85 -10.11
CA LEU A 23 -7.79 6.36 -9.14
C LEU A 23 -7.14 6.65 -7.78
N LEU A 24 -6.25 5.78 -7.31
CA LEU A 24 -5.47 6.01 -6.09
C LEU A 24 -4.62 7.29 -6.17
N LYS A 25 -4.02 7.58 -7.33
CA LYS A 25 -3.27 8.83 -7.55
C LYS A 25 -4.15 10.07 -7.41
N ILE A 26 -5.32 10.06 -8.06
CA ILE A 26 -6.26 11.19 -8.00
C ILE A 26 -6.68 11.41 -6.54
N ARG A 27 -7.09 10.33 -5.86
CA ARG A 27 -7.51 10.40 -4.46
C ARG A 27 -6.41 10.91 -3.53
N ALA A 28 -5.18 10.46 -3.72
CA ALA A 28 -4.03 10.91 -2.95
C ALA A 28 -3.80 12.42 -3.09
N VAL A 29 -3.94 12.96 -4.32
CA VAL A 29 -3.82 14.41 -4.56
C VAL A 29 -4.96 15.17 -3.91
N GLU A 30 -6.21 14.70 -4.03
CA GLU A 30 -7.39 15.33 -3.41
C GLU A 30 -7.27 15.39 -1.88
N ASP A 31 -6.76 14.33 -1.26
CA ASP A 31 -6.60 14.22 0.19
C ASP A 31 -5.29 14.86 0.70
N GLY A 32 -4.40 15.32 -0.17
CA GLY A 32 -3.07 15.83 0.19
C GLY A 32 -2.14 14.76 0.80
N LYS A 33 -2.36 13.49 0.46
CA LYS A 33 -1.64 12.33 1.01
C LYS A 33 -0.78 11.65 -0.04
N THR A 34 0.08 10.75 0.39
CA THR A 34 0.77 9.81 -0.49
C THR A 34 -0.14 8.63 -0.86
N ILE A 35 0.13 8.01 -2.02
CA ILE A 35 -0.58 6.79 -2.45
C ILE A 35 -0.49 5.68 -1.39
N LYS A 36 0.65 5.60 -0.69
CA LYS A 36 0.88 4.62 0.37
C LYS A 36 -0.11 4.81 1.52
N GLU A 37 -0.22 6.03 2.05
CA GLU A 37 -1.11 6.32 3.18
C GLU A 37 -2.57 6.04 2.81
N VAL A 38 -3.00 6.46 1.62
CA VAL A 38 -4.36 6.16 1.12
C VAL A 38 -4.60 4.66 1.03
N LEU A 39 -3.63 3.89 0.52
CA LEU A 39 -3.74 2.44 0.41
C LEU A 39 -3.78 1.76 1.78
N GLU A 40 -2.92 2.17 2.72
CA GLU A 40 -2.88 1.63 4.07
C GLU A 40 -4.17 1.93 4.84
N GLU A 41 -4.74 3.13 4.71
CA GLU A 41 -6.03 3.50 5.31
C GLU A 41 -7.18 2.65 4.76
N LEU A 42 -7.24 2.45 3.45
CA LEU A 42 -8.27 1.62 2.81
C LEU A 42 -8.17 0.16 3.26
N LEU A 43 -6.95 -0.38 3.33
CA LEU A 43 -6.71 -1.73 3.82
C LEU A 43 -7.08 -1.87 5.29
N SER A 44 -6.75 -0.89 6.12
CA SER A 44 -7.08 -0.87 7.55
C SER A 44 -8.59 -0.91 7.74
N LYS A 45 -9.34 -0.04 7.05
CA LYS A 45 -10.81 -0.03 7.08
C LYS A 45 -11.40 -1.36 6.61
N TYR A 46 -10.87 -1.95 5.54
CA TYR A 46 -11.37 -3.23 5.03
C TYR A 46 -11.12 -4.39 6.00
N LEU A 47 -9.98 -4.40 6.68
CA LEU A 47 -9.62 -5.44 7.65
C LEU A 47 -10.37 -5.25 8.98
N GLU A 48 -10.66 -4.02 9.40
CA GLU A 48 -11.53 -3.73 10.53
C GLU A 48 -12.95 -4.28 10.32
N VAL A 49 -13.50 -4.12 9.11
CA VAL A 49 -14.83 -4.66 8.75
C VAL A 49 -14.86 -6.19 8.78
N LYS A 50 -13.71 -6.86 8.57
CA LYS A 50 -13.61 -8.33 8.61
C LYS A 50 -13.43 -8.94 10.01
N ASN A 51 -13.17 -8.12 11.02
CA ASN A 51 -13.02 -8.57 12.42
C ASN A 51 -14.33 -8.49 13.23
N VAL A 52 -15.48 -8.50 12.55
CA VAL A 52 -16.83 -8.56 13.14
C VAL A 52 -17.57 -9.79 12.65
#